data_AF-A0A8S2N6E3-F1
#
_entry.id   AF-A0A8S2N6E3-F1
#
_cell.length_a   1.000
_cell.length_b   1.000
_cell.length_c   1.000
_cell.angle_alpha   90.00
_cell.angle_beta   90.00
_cell.angle_gamma   90.00
#
_symmetry.space_group_name_H-M   'P 1'
#
loop_
_entity.id
_entity.type
_entity.pdbx_description
1 polymer ?
#
loop_
_entity_poly.entity_id
_entity_poly.type
_entity_poly.pdbx_seq_one_letter_code
_entity_poly.pdbx_strand_id
1 'polypeptide(L)'
;MNQCNINFLDLPTEILHVILKMLDNMDVLYSLFDVNNQRLSNIIQENTFTNTLNFVLITLTDDILSISDPILDRFCINILPRIHYNVKSLILNSLSMERILSAADYSNLSELKIFNFNGKIASRYFT
;
A
#
# COMPACT_ATOMS: atom_id res chain seq x y z
N MET A 1 -30.41 -23.74 13.37
CA MET A 1 -29.89 -22.36 13.28
C MET A 1 -29.44 -22.17 11.84
N ASN A 2 -30.15 -21.37 11.05
CA ASN A 2 -29.75 -21.11 9.67
C ASN A 2 -28.55 -20.17 9.68
N GLN A 3 -27.37 -20.67 9.35
CA GLN A 3 -26.23 -19.81 9.00
C GLN A 3 -26.58 -19.11 7.69
N CYS A 4 -26.89 -17.82 7.76
CA CYS A 4 -26.85 -16.96 6.58
C CYS A 4 -25.38 -16.82 6.18
N ASN A 5 -24.93 -17.62 5.22
CA ASN A 5 -23.68 -17.39 4.51
C ASN A 5 -23.89 -16.21 3.56
N ILE A 6 -23.81 -15.00 4.09
CA ILE A 6 -23.72 -13.79 3.26
C ILE A 6 -22.30 -13.78 2.71
N ASN A 7 -22.15 -13.85 1.38
CA ASN A 7 -20.84 -13.67 0.78
C ASN A 7 -20.42 -12.20 0.99
N PHE A 8 -19.15 -11.97 1.33
CA PHE A 8 -18.60 -10.63 1.46
C PHE A 8 -18.90 -9.77 0.21
N LEU A 9 -18.83 -10.38 -0.98
CA LEU A 9 -19.12 -9.71 -2.25
C LEU A 9 -20.59 -9.37 -2.46
N ASP A 10 -21.51 -9.95 -1.69
CA ASP A 10 -22.95 -9.64 -1.79
C ASP A 10 -23.32 -8.40 -0.97
N LEU A 11 -22.41 -7.90 -0.13
CA LEU A 11 -22.65 -6.70 0.67
C LEU A 11 -22.81 -5.45 -0.22
N PRO A 12 -23.60 -4.46 0.20
CA PRO A 12 -23.64 -3.15 -0.43
C PRO A 12 -22.27 -2.47 -0.43
N THR A 13 -22.02 -1.62 -1.44
CA THR A 13 -20.75 -0.90 -1.61
C THR A 13 -20.37 -0.05 -0.40
N GLU A 14 -21.37 0.55 0.26
CA GLU A 14 -21.19 1.39 1.43
C GLU A 14 -20.72 0.57 2.63
N ILE A 15 -21.24 -0.64 2.80
CA ILE A 15 -20.84 -1.55 3.87
C ILE A 15 -19.42 -2.07 3.62
N LEU A 16 -19.11 -2.41 2.37
CA LEU A 16 -17.74 -2.77 1.98
C LEU A 16 -16.75 -1.66 2.28
N HIS A 17 -17.09 -0.41 1.94
CA HIS A 17 -16.26 0.74 2.27
C HIS A 17 -16.00 0.86 3.77
N VAL A 18 -17.04 0.71 4.60
CA VAL A 18 -16.89 0.79 6.06
C VAL A 18 -15.95 -0.31 6.55
N ILE A 19 -16.15 -1.55 6.11
CA ILE A 19 -15.30 -2.68 6.53
C ILE A 19 -13.85 -2.47 6.11
N LEU A 20 -13.62 -2.15 4.83
CA LEU A 20 -12.26 -2.00 4.30
C LEU A 20 -11.52 -0.80 4.93
N LYS A 21 -12.22 0.29 5.25
CA LYS A 21 -11.63 1.45 5.95
C LYS A 21 -11.21 1.16 7.39
N MET A 22 -11.68 0.06 7.99
CA MET A 22 -11.24 -0.38 9.32
C MET A 22 -9.96 -1.23 9.26
N LEU A 23 -9.49 -1.59 8.06
CA LEU A 23 -8.30 -2.39 7.85
C LEU A 23 -7.12 -1.51 7.46
N ASP A 24 -5.91 -2.06 7.60
CA ASP A 24 -4.71 -1.38 7.10
C ASP A 24 -4.73 -1.32 5.57
N ASN A 25 -4.39 -0.16 5.01
CA ASN A 25 -4.41 0.08 3.57
C ASN A 25 -3.46 -0.87 2.82
N MET A 26 -2.31 -1.19 3.40
CA MET A 26 -1.35 -2.11 2.78
C MET A 26 -1.92 -3.52 2.74
N ASP A 27 -2.59 -3.97 3.80
CA ASP A 27 -3.23 -5.28 3.84
C ASP A 27 -4.38 -5.39 2.83
N VAL A 28 -5.20 -4.33 2.72
CA VAL A 28 -6.29 -4.24 1.74
C VAL A 28 -5.76 -4.33 0.32
N LEU A 29 -4.77 -3.50 -0.01
CA LEU A 29 -4.15 -3.48 -1.33
C LEU A 29 -3.47 -4.83 -1.63
N TYR A 30 -2.65 -5.33 -0.72
CA TYR A 30 -1.98 -6.62 -0.90
C TYR A 30 -3.00 -7.75 -1.14
N SER A 31 -4.09 -7.80 -0.37
CA SER A 31 -5.03 -8.91 -0.43
C SER A 31 -6.00 -8.84 -1.60
N LEU A 32 -6.46 -7.64 -1.97
CA LEU A 32 -7.61 -7.47 -2.85
C LEU A 32 -7.29 -6.97 -4.26
N PHE A 33 -6.05 -6.55 -4.53
CA PHE A 33 -5.71 -5.83 -5.76
C PHE A 33 -5.94 -6.60 -7.07
N ASP A 34 -5.71 -7.91 -7.08
CA ASP A 34 -5.91 -8.77 -8.26
C ASP A 34 -7.15 -9.67 -8.13
N VAL A 35 -8.04 -9.38 -7.18
CA VAL A 35 -9.33 -10.08 -7.11
C VAL A 35 -10.14 -9.69 -8.33
N ASN A 36 -10.59 -10.69 -9.10
CA ASN A 36 -11.38 -10.51 -10.32
C ASN A 36 -12.81 -10.03 -10.01
N ASN A 37 -12.91 -8.83 -9.44
CA ASN A 37 -14.15 -8.17 -9.09
C ASN A 37 -13.99 -6.66 -9.31
N GLN A 38 -14.56 -6.17 -10.42
CA GLN A 38 -14.44 -4.77 -10.82
C GLN A 38 -14.91 -3.79 -9.73
N ARG A 39 -15.97 -4.14 -8.97
CA ARG A 39 -16.48 -3.29 -7.91
C ARG A 39 -15.45 -3.11 -6.80
N LEU A 40 -14.83 -4.20 -6.34
CA LEU A 40 -13.74 -4.14 -5.36
C LEU A 40 -12.52 -3.40 -5.93
N SER A 41 -12.12 -3.68 -7.17
CA SER A 41 -10.99 -3.01 -7.81
C SER A 41 -11.17 -1.48 -7.85
N ASN A 42 -12.40 -1.01 -8.11
CA ASN A 42 -12.70 0.42 -8.08
C ASN A 42 -12.57 1.00 -6.67
N ILE A 43 -13.12 0.31 -5.65
CA ILE A 43 -13.08 0.75 -4.24
C ILE A 43 -11.64 0.89 -3.75
N ILE A 44 -10.81 -0.13 -3.94
CA ILE A 44 -9.44 -0.14 -3.40
C ILE A 44 -8.48 0.81 -4.14
N GLN A 45 -8.83 1.23 -5.36
CA GLN A 45 -8.05 2.22 -6.11
C GLN A 45 -8.44 3.66 -5.74
N GLU A 46 -9.48 3.87 -4.93
CA GLU A 46 -9.82 5.20 -4.45
C GLU A 46 -8.68 5.80 -3.63
N ASN A 47 -8.60 7.14 -3.64
CA ASN A 47 -7.59 7.90 -2.91
C ASN A 47 -7.54 7.55 -1.41
N THR A 48 -8.66 7.13 -0.82
CA THR A 48 -8.70 6.73 0.60
C THR A 48 -7.68 5.62 0.91
N PHE A 49 -7.49 4.67 0.00
CA PHE A 49 -6.60 3.51 0.22
C PHE A 49 -5.20 3.71 -0.37
N THR A 50 -5.08 4.55 -1.41
CA THR A 50 -3.86 4.65 -2.23
C THR A 50 -3.03 5.91 -1.96
N ASN A 51 -3.59 6.92 -1.29
CA ASN A 51 -2.92 8.21 -1.11
C ASN A 51 -1.68 8.14 -0.21
N THR A 52 -1.75 7.36 0.87
CA THR A 52 -0.64 7.16 1.81
C THR A 52 -0.31 5.69 1.87
N LEU A 53 0.93 5.34 1.49
CA LEU A 53 1.43 3.97 1.57
C LEU A 53 2.57 3.88 2.58
N ASN A 54 2.44 2.94 3.53
CA ASN A 54 3.40 2.74 4.59
C ASN A 54 4.08 1.37 4.49
N PHE A 55 5.31 1.36 4.04
CA PHE A 55 6.16 0.17 3.87
C PHE A 55 7.01 -0.13 5.11
N VAL A 56 6.64 0.43 6.25
CA VAL A 56 7.34 0.28 7.52
C VAL A 56 6.42 -0.32 8.57
N LEU A 57 6.92 -1.34 9.26
CA LEU A 57 6.24 -1.97 10.38
C LEU A 57 6.89 -1.51 11.70
N ILE A 58 6.09 -0.92 12.58
CA ILE A 58 6.53 -0.51 13.92
C ILE A 58 6.12 -1.63 14.89
N THR A 59 7.09 -2.22 15.57
CA THR A 59 6.82 -3.26 16.57
C THR A 59 6.37 -2.64 17.90
N LEU A 60 5.90 -3.49 18.82
CA LEU A 60 5.59 -3.08 20.20
C LEU A 60 6.81 -2.58 20.99
N THR A 61 8.02 -2.83 20.50
CA THR A 61 9.30 -2.36 21.06
C THR A 61 9.80 -1.08 20.39
N ASP A 62 8.96 -0.43 19.58
CA ASP A 62 9.30 0.72 18.73
C ASP A 62 10.41 0.42 17.71
N ASP A 63 10.69 -0.86 17.44
CA ASP A 63 11.61 -1.26 16.39
C ASP A 63 10.97 -1.06 15.03
N ILE A 64 11.76 -0.52 14.11
CA ILE A 64 11.34 -0.22 12.76
C ILE A 64 11.80 -1.35 11.84
N LEU A 65 10.85 -2.21 11.48
CA LEU A 65 11.06 -3.33 10.57
C LEU A 65 10.62 -2.97 9.15
N SER A 66 11.37 -3.49 8.18
CA SER A 66 10.95 -3.48 6.78
C SER A 66 9.88 -4.54 6.56
N ILE A 67 8.95 -4.28 5.65
CA ILE A 67 8.06 -5.35 5.15
C ILE A 67 8.90 -6.46 4.48
N SER A 68 8.35 -7.67 4.44
CA SER A 68 9.05 -8.81 3.84
C SER A 68 9.22 -8.65 2.33
N ASP A 69 10.30 -9.22 1.79
CA ASP A 69 10.62 -9.14 0.36
C ASP A 69 9.49 -9.61 -0.57
N PRO A 70 8.77 -10.72 -0.29
CA PRO A 70 7.68 -11.16 -1.15
C PRO A 70 6.51 -10.16 -1.20
N ILE A 71 6.22 -9.49 -0.08
CA ILE A 71 5.18 -8.45 -0.04
C ILE A 71 5.66 -7.25 -0.85
N LEU A 72 6.91 -6.82 -0.63
CA LEU A 72 7.51 -5.69 -1.34
C LEU A 72 7.56 -5.93 -2.85
N ASP A 73 7.98 -7.11 -3.29
CA ASP A 73 8.01 -7.49 -4.71
C ASP A 73 6.62 -7.40 -5.34
N ARG A 74 5.60 -7.91 -4.64
CA ARG A 74 4.23 -7.81 -5.15
C ARG A 74 3.80 -6.35 -5.32
N PHE A 75 4.12 -5.49 -4.36
CA PHE A 75 3.82 -4.06 -4.47
C PHE A 75 4.55 -3.43 -5.65
N CYS A 76 5.87 -3.61 -5.75
CA CYS A 76 6.69 -3.00 -6.80
C CYS A 76 6.30 -3.48 -8.21
N ILE A 77 5.98 -4.76 -8.37
CA ILE A 77 5.72 -5.34 -9.70
C ILE A 77 4.26 -5.17 -10.14
N ASN A 78 3.30 -5.35 -9.22
CA ASN A 78 1.89 -5.48 -9.60
C ASN A 78 1.03 -4.28 -9.20
N ILE A 79 1.25 -3.73 -8.00
CA ILE A 79 0.33 -2.77 -7.38
C ILE A 79 0.73 -1.34 -7.70
N LEU A 80 1.96 -0.95 -7.34
CA LEU A 80 2.47 0.41 -7.48
C LEU A 80 2.37 0.95 -8.91
N PRO A 81 2.73 0.20 -9.97
CA PRO A 81 2.61 0.69 -11.36
C PRO A 81 1.19 1.10 -11.75
N ARG A 82 0.16 0.61 -11.04
CA ARG A 82 -1.24 0.86 -11.34
C ARG A 82 -1.90 1.88 -10.42
N ILE A 83 -1.31 2.18 -9.25
CA ILE A 83 -1.87 3.15 -8.28
C ILE A 83 -0.99 4.39 -8.07
N HIS A 84 0.23 4.41 -8.62
CA HIS A 84 1.23 5.47 -8.44
C HIS A 84 0.69 6.90 -8.58
N TYR A 85 -0.21 7.15 -9.53
CA TYR A 85 -0.80 8.47 -9.73
C TYR A 85 -1.67 8.95 -8.56
N ASN A 86 -2.16 8.08 -7.69
CA ASN A 86 -2.93 8.47 -6.50
C ASN A 86 -2.04 8.68 -5.26
N VAL A 87 -0.82 8.17 -5.27
CA VAL A 87 0.09 8.19 -4.12
C VAL A 87 0.63 9.61 -3.93
N LYS A 88 0.33 10.22 -2.78
CA LYS A 88 0.92 11.51 -2.37
C LYS A 88 1.93 11.39 -1.25
N SER A 89 1.84 10.33 -0.44
CA SER A 89 2.73 10.11 0.69
C SER A 89 3.29 8.68 0.68
N LEU A 90 4.63 8.58 0.66
CA LEU A 90 5.36 7.33 0.81
C LEU A 90 6.11 7.33 2.14
N ILE A 91 5.91 6.28 2.92
CA ILE A 91 6.65 6.02 4.15
C ILE A 91 7.41 4.72 3.97
N LEU A 92 8.74 4.76 4.04
CA LEU A 92 9.58 3.62 3.68
C LEU A 92 10.89 3.57 4.49
N ASN A 93 11.53 2.41 4.47
CA ASN A 93 12.87 2.23 5.03
C ASN A 93 13.91 2.52 3.93
N SER A 94 15.07 3.06 4.29
CA SER A 94 16.16 3.32 3.35
C SER A 94 16.58 2.10 2.51
N LEU A 95 16.43 0.88 3.05
CA LEU A 95 16.73 -0.37 2.36
C LEU A 95 15.77 -0.71 1.22
N SER A 96 14.49 -0.31 1.32
CA SER A 96 13.47 -0.56 0.30
C SER A 96 13.23 0.62 -0.64
N MET A 97 13.81 1.78 -0.32
CA MET A 97 13.64 3.04 -1.04
C MET A 97 13.85 2.88 -2.55
N GLU A 98 14.97 2.30 -2.98
CA GLU A 98 15.28 2.14 -4.41
C GLU A 98 14.20 1.35 -5.14
N ARG A 99 13.80 0.20 -4.59
CA ARG A 99 12.81 -0.70 -5.19
C ARG A 99 11.45 -0.03 -5.30
N ILE A 100 11.05 0.74 -4.29
CA ILE A 100 9.75 1.43 -4.27
C ILE A 100 9.78 2.61 -5.25
N LEU A 101 10.78 3.49 -5.14
CA LEU A 101 10.86 4.69 -5.99
C LEU A 101 11.08 4.35 -7.47
N SER A 102 11.69 3.20 -7.77
CA SER A 102 11.86 2.73 -9.16
C SER A 102 10.65 1.97 -9.71
N ALA A 103 9.65 1.66 -8.89
CA ALA A 103 8.49 0.88 -9.32
C ALA A 103 7.56 1.65 -10.25
N ALA A 104 7.51 2.98 -10.13
CA ALA A 104 6.61 3.83 -10.91
C ALA A 104 7.03 5.31 -10.88
N ASP A 105 6.43 6.12 -11.76
CA ASP A 105 6.61 7.58 -11.77
C ASP A 105 5.56 8.28 -10.88
N TYR A 106 5.93 8.59 -9.64
CA TYR A 106 5.01 9.15 -8.66
C TYR A 106 4.73 10.66 -8.88
N SER A 107 4.00 11.00 -9.93
CA SER A 107 3.74 12.39 -10.36
C SER A 107 3.05 13.25 -9.30
N ASN A 108 2.32 12.64 -8.36
CA ASN A 108 1.56 13.34 -7.31
C ASN A 108 2.20 13.22 -5.91
N LEU A 109 3.42 12.66 -5.82
CA LEU A 109 4.13 12.53 -4.56
C LEU A 109 4.50 13.91 -4.00
N SER A 110 3.96 14.24 -2.84
CA SER A 110 4.27 15.48 -2.12
C SER A 110 4.98 15.24 -0.78
N GLU A 111 4.97 14.00 -0.29
CA GLU A 111 5.59 13.61 0.97
C GLU A 111 6.36 12.30 0.83
N LEU A 112 7.62 12.32 1.28
CA LEU A 112 8.47 11.13 1.38
C LEU A 112 9.11 11.07 2.76
N LYS A 113 8.74 10.06 3.54
CA LYS A 113 9.32 9.77 4.86
C LYS A 113 10.22 8.56 4.76
N ILE A 114 11.49 8.76 5.10
CA ILE A 114 12.52 7.71 5.04
C ILE A 114 13.01 7.41 6.45
N PHE A 115 12.77 6.18 6.90
CA PHE A 115 13.31 5.66 8.15
C PHE A 115 14.68 5.01 7.94
N ASN A 116 15.50 5.01 9.01
CA ASN A 116 16.86 4.49 8.98
C ASN A 116 17.69 5.13 7.86
N PHE A 117 17.53 6.43 7.66
CA PHE A 117 18.13 7.17 6.56
C PHE A 117 19.66 7.05 6.56
N ASN A 118 20.21 6.58 5.44
CA ASN A 118 21.64 6.57 5.19
C ASN A 118 21.94 7.52 4.02
N GLY A 119 22.54 8.68 4.32
CA GLY A 119 22.80 9.72 3.33
C GLY A 119 23.64 9.27 2.13
N LYS A 120 24.48 8.24 2.28
CA LYS A 120 25.26 7.65 1.17
C LYS A 120 24.39 6.92 0.15
N ILE A 121 23.25 6.37 0.58
CA ILE A 121 22.29 5.70 -0.29
C ILE A 121 21.43 6.76 -1.00
N ALA A 122 20.93 7.75 -0.25
CA ALA A 122 20.07 8.80 -0.78
C ALA A 122 20.74 9.67 -1.86
N SER A 123 22.04 9.95 -1.72
CA SER A 123 22.79 10.74 -2.71
C SER A 123 22.86 10.11 -4.10
N ARG A 124 22.46 8.84 -4.27
CA ARG A 124 22.40 8.17 -5.59
C ARG A 124 21.12 8.49 -6.36
N TYR A 125 20.09 9.01 -5.72
CA TYR A 125 18.75 9.16 -6.31
C TYR A 125 18.27 10.62 -6.41
N PHE A 126 18.89 11.54 -5.68
CA PHE A 126 18.49 12.97 -5.62
C PHE A 126 19.53 13.94 -6.20
N THR A 127 20.50 13.44 -6.97
CA THR A 127 21.46 14.24 -7.77
C THR A 127 20.96 14.42 -9.18
#